data_AF-A0A399EF04-F1
#
_entry.id   AF-A0A399EF04-F1
#
_cell.length_a   1.000
_cell.length_b   1.000
_cell.length_c   1.000
_cell.angle_alpha   90.00
_cell.angle_beta   90.00
_cell.angle_gamma   90.00
#
_symmetry.space_group_name_H-M   'P 1'
#
loop_
_entity.id
_entity.type
_entity.pdbx_description
1 polymer ?
#
loop_
_entity_poly.entity_id
_entity_poly.type
_entity_poly.pdbx_seq_one_letter_code
_entity_poly.pdbx_strand_id
1 'polypeptide(L)'
;MRLELESLLALAEEGVLERGRQRFLQGAILEAARGRQRLQARVAGSSPFPYRVEIDLRKGSWRCTCPYQGPICKHVVAVALAALEAPEIFVRRRLGRASLVHLEPLLALSEGELMRFLWGLAEARPGLLYEFAHHWLERHRGEWGRGGGMADPLSETEIQQGLARLPGWAVVEGRLEKTFSFRSYPEGVAFAVRVALLAERSDHHPDSLEIMWRKVRVAYVTHSAGGITRLDLEAAAQVEALV
;
A
#
# COMPACT_ATOMS: atom_id res chain seq x y z
N MET A 1 15.73 -10.95 24.95
CA MET A 1 16.11 -10.55 23.57
C MET A 1 16.77 -11.67 22.78
N ARG A 2 17.83 -12.30 23.30
CA ARG A 2 18.60 -13.30 22.54
C ARG A 2 17.75 -14.51 22.16
N LEU A 3 17.03 -15.09 23.12
CA LEU A 3 16.14 -16.24 22.91
C LEU A 3 15.03 -15.96 21.88
N GLU A 4 14.50 -14.74 21.89
CA GLU A 4 13.42 -14.30 21.00
C GLU A 4 13.91 -14.13 19.56
N LEU A 5 15.14 -13.61 19.38
CA LEU A 5 15.77 -13.53 18.07
C LEU A 5 16.22 -14.90 17.55
N GLU A 6 16.75 -15.76 18.42
CA GLU A 6 17.10 -17.15 18.06
C GLU A 6 15.85 -17.95 17.66
N SER A 7 14.75 -17.79 18.39
CA SER A 7 13.45 -18.39 18.07
C SER A 7 12.90 -17.89 16.72
N LEU A 8 13.08 -16.61 16.41
CA LEU A 8 12.71 -16.02 15.12
C LEU A 8 13.59 -16.58 13.98
N LEU A 9 14.90 -16.75 14.22
CA LEU A 9 15.82 -17.32 13.23
C LEU A 9 15.53 -18.79 12.94
N ALA A 10 15.02 -19.54 13.93
CA ALA A 10 14.60 -20.93 13.75
C ALA A 10 13.42 -21.11 12.76
N LEU A 11 12.71 -20.02 12.43
CA LEU A 11 11.63 -20.05 11.44
C LEU A 11 12.12 -19.91 9.99
N ALA A 12 13.41 -19.61 9.80
CA ALA A 12 14.01 -19.48 8.48
C ALA A 12 14.43 -20.85 7.93
N GLU A 13 14.00 -21.16 6.72
CA GLU A 13 14.60 -22.25 5.94
C GLU A 13 16.11 -22.03 5.78
N GLU A 14 16.89 -23.11 5.70
CA GLU A 14 18.36 -23.06 5.67
C GLU A 14 18.90 -22.14 4.56
N GLY A 15 18.34 -22.24 3.35
CA GLY A 15 18.73 -21.36 2.23
C GLY A 15 18.34 -19.88 2.42
N VAL A 16 17.32 -19.58 3.23
CA VAL A 16 16.96 -18.21 3.60
C VAL A 16 17.91 -17.68 4.67
N LEU A 17 18.25 -18.52 5.65
CA LEU A 17 19.18 -18.20 6.72
C LEU A 17 20.56 -17.81 6.15
N GLU A 18 21.08 -18.62 5.23
CA GLU A 18 22.36 -18.38 4.56
C GLU A 18 22.36 -17.04 3.78
N ARG A 19 21.32 -16.81 2.96
CA ARG A 19 21.19 -15.53 2.24
C ARG A 19 21.05 -14.33 3.18
N GLY A 20 20.42 -14.52 4.35
CA GLY A 20 20.31 -13.47 5.37
C GLY A 20 21.66 -13.16 6.01
N ARG A 21 22.43 -14.21 6.34
CA ARG A 21 23.80 -14.07 6.84
C ARG A 21 24.70 -13.35 5.84
N GLN A 22 24.63 -13.71 4.55
CA GLN A 22 25.39 -13.01 3.51
C GLN A 22 25.06 -11.53 3.43
N ARG A 23 23.77 -11.15 3.53
CA ARG A 23 23.37 -9.73 3.52
C ARG A 23 23.92 -8.97 4.72
N PHE A 24 23.91 -9.59 5.90
CA PHE A 24 24.54 -9.00 7.08
C PHE A 24 26.04 -8.78 6.87
N LEU A 25 26.77 -9.81 6.43
CA LEU A 25 28.21 -9.75 6.21
C LEU A 25 28.61 -8.75 5.11
N GLN A 26 27.76 -8.54 4.11
CA GLN A 26 27.96 -7.56 3.03
C GLN A 26 27.64 -6.11 3.46
N GLY A 27 27.29 -5.87 4.72
CA GLY A 27 26.94 -4.53 5.19
C GLY A 27 25.65 -3.98 4.58
N ALA A 28 24.71 -4.86 4.20
CA ALA A 28 23.46 -4.43 3.57
C ALA A 28 22.52 -3.64 4.52
N ILE A 29 22.82 -3.57 5.81
CA ILE A 29 22.05 -2.79 6.79
C ILE A 29 22.55 -1.35 6.76
N LEU A 30 21.78 -0.48 6.13
CA LEU A 30 22.14 0.92 5.89
C LEU A 30 21.88 1.79 7.13
N GLU A 31 20.80 1.50 7.84
CA GLU A 31 20.39 2.21 9.05
C GLU A 31 19.77 1.19 10.02
N ALA A 32 20.07 1.32 11.31
CA ALA A 32 19.51 0.45 12.35
C ALA A 32 19.23 1.24 13.64
N ALA A 33 18.06 1.00 14.22
CA ALA A 33 17.62 1.64 15.45
C ALA A 33 16.98 0.64 16.39
N ARG A 34 17.20 0.85 17.69
CA ARG A 34 16.68 -0.01 18.75
C ARG A 34 15.92 0.77 19.79
N GLY A 35 14.69 0.31 20.05
CA GLY A 35 13.86 0.69 21.18
C GLY A 35 13.91 -0.37 22.29
N ARG A 36 13.05 -0.22 23.31
CA ARG A 36 12.99 -1.17 24.44
C ARG A 36 12.58 -2.60 24.01
N GLN A 37 11.61 -2.72 23.10
CA GLN A 37 11.05 -4.00 22.66
C GLN A 37 10.96 -4.09 21.13
N ARG A 38 11.73 -3.26 20.42
CA ARG A 38 11.65 -3.15 18.96
C ARG A 38 12.99 -2.91 18.33
N LEU A 39 13.17 -3.51 17.16
CA LEU A 39 14.24 -3.22 16.23
C LEU A 39 13.63 -2.67 14.94
N GLN A 40 14.25 -1.65 14.37
CA GLN A 40 13.93 -1.12 13.05
C GLN A 40 15.21 -1.00 12.24
N ALA A 41 15.18 -1.38 10.98
CA ALA A 41 16.32 -1.26 10.09
C ALA A 41 15.92 -0.98 8.65
N ARG A 42 16.81 -0.35 7.89
CA ARG A 42 16.76 -0.24 6.43
C ARG A 42 17.81 -1.13 5.83
N VAL A 43 17.40 -2.00 4.91
CA VAL A 43 18.23 -3.06 4.35
C VAL A 43 18.25 -2.93 2.82
N ALA A 44 19.44 -2.78 2.25
CA ALA A 44 19.63 -2.79 0.81
C ALA A 44 19.25 -4.17 0.22
N GLY A 45 18.68 -4.16 -0.98
CA GLY A 45 18.23 -5.39 -1.65
C GLY A 45 18.12 -5.23 -3.15
N SER A 46 17.27 -6.02 -3.79
CA SER A 46 17.05 -6.00 -5.25
C SER A 46 16.24 -4.79 -5.74
N SER A 47 15.57 -4.09 -4.82
CA SER A 47 14.87 -2.85 -5.09
C SER A 47 15.86 -1.67 -5.12
N PRO A 48 15.66 -0.67 -5.99
CA PRO A 48 16.42 0.58 -5.97
C PRO A 48 16.24 1.35 -4.64
N PHE A 49 15.18 1.05 -3.87
CA PHE A 49 14.95 1.58 -2.53
C PHE A 49 15.19 0.52 -1.44
N PRO A 50 15.77 0.88 -0.29
CA PRO A 50 16.00 -0.04 0.82
C PRO A 50 14.70 -0.60 1.39
N TYR A 51 14.67 -1.89 1.70
CA TYR A 51 13.57 -2.51 2.41
C TYR A 51 13.57 -2.09 3.89
N ARG A 52 12.38 -1.89 4.46
CA ARG A 52 12.22 -1.57 5.88
C ARG A 52 11.88 -2.84 6.63
N VAL A 53 12.64 -3.12 7.67
CA VAL A 53 12.44 -4.26 8.58
C VAL A 53 12.05 -3.73 9.96
N GLU A 54 11.01 -4.32 10.54
CA GLU A 54 10.64 -4.12 11.93
C GLU A 54 10.54 -5.48 12.64
N ILE A 55 11.09 -5.57 13.85
CA ILE A 55 10.99 -6.76 14.72
C ILE A 55 10.44 -6.32 16.07
N ASP A 56 9.30 -6.89 16.47
CA ASP A 56 8.72 -6.71 17.81
C ASP A 56 9.21 -7.84 18.71
N LEU A 57 10.16 -7.51 19.59
CA LEU A 57 10.81 -8.46 20.49
C LEU A 57 9.87 -9.01 21.57
N ARG A 58 8.77 -8.31 21.88
CA ARG A 58 7.80 -8.77 22.88
C ARG A 58 6.86 -9.80 22.29
N LYS A 59 6.41 -9.59 21.06
CA LYS A 59 5.46 -10.49 20.38
C LYS A 59 6.14 -11.60 19.59
N GLY A 60 7.45 -11.47 19.33
CA GLY A 60 8.17 -12.37 18.42
C GLY A 60 7.70 -12.23 16.97
N SER A 61 7.11 -11.07 16.61
CA SER A 61 6.56 -10.83 15.26
C SER A 61 7.44 -9.87 14.48
N TRP A 62 7.47 -9.99 13.16
CA TRP A 62 8.25 -9.11 12.28
C TRP A 62 7.43 -8.60 11.10
N ARG A 63 7.95 -7.57 10.43
CA ARG A 63 7.45 -7.06 9.17
C ARG A 63 8.62 -6.67 8.29
N CYS A 64 8.54 -6.97 7.00
CA CYS A 64 9.48 -6.47 6.00
C CYS A 64 8.69 -5.91 4.80
N THR A 65 9.17 -4.85 4.16
CA THR A 65 8.55 -4.29 2.94
C THR A 65 8.96 -5.01 1.64
N CYS A 66 9.63 -6.15 1.73
CA CYS A 66 10.03 -6.91 0.54
C CYS A 66 8.91 -7.85 0.08
N PRO A 67 8.83 -8.19 -1.21
CA PRO A 67 7.75 -9.02 -1.78
C PRO A 67 7.89 -10.53 -1.48
N TYR A 68 8.73 -10.91 -0.52
CA TYR A 68 8.95 -12.32 -0.19
C TYR A 68 7.73 -12.90 0.55
N GLN A 69 7.24 -14.05 0.08
CA GLN A 69 5.99 -14.67 0.56
C GLN A 69 6.20 -15.80 1.58
N GLY A 70 7.45 -16.17 1.89
CA GLY A 70 7.76 -17.18 2.90
C GLY A 70 7.66 -16.64 4.34
N PRO A 71 7.80 -17.51 5.36
CA PRO A 71 7.55 -17.16 6.76
C PRO A 71 8.43 -16.00 7.23
N ILE A 72 9.72 -16.04 6.89
CA ILE A 72 10.67 -14.99 7.21
C ILE A 72 11.61 -14.77 6.03
N CYS A 73 11.87 -13.51 5.69
CA CYS A 73 12.75 -13.19 4.57
C CYS A 73 14.20 -13.01 5.01
N LYS A 74 15.12 -13.08 4.05
CA LYS A 74 16.57 -12.85 4.26
C LYS A 74 16.87 -11.48 4.89
N HIS A 75 16.05 -10.45 4.67
CA HIS A 75 16.28 -9.12 5.27
C HIS A 75 15.96 -9.13 6.78
N VAL A 76 14.91 -9.82 7.21
CA VAL A 76 14.58 -9.96 8.64
C VAL A 76 15.65 -10.79 9.33
N VAL A 77 16.09 -11.88 8.70
CA VAL A 77 17.22 -12.68 9.18
C VAL A 77 18.47 -11.82 9.36
N ALA A 78 18.85 -11.02 8.34
CA ALA A 78 20.03 -10.17 8.41
C ALA A 78 19.97 -9.19 9.61
N VAL A 79 18.81 -8.60 9.87
CA VAL A 79 18.60 -7.67 11.00
C VAL A 79 18.63 -8.38 12.35
N ALA A 80 18.06 -9.59 12.43
CA ALA A 80 18.11 -10.40 13.64
C ALA A 80 19.54 -10.84 13.97
N LEU A 81 20.29 -11.32 12.96
CA LEU A 81 21.72 -11.65 13.10
C LEU A 81 22.53 -10.44 13.51
N ALA A 82 22.33 -9.29 12.87
CA ALA A 82 23.03 -8.07 13.26
C ALA A 82 22.74 -7.64 14.70
N ALA A 83 21.50 -7.81 15.19
CA ALA A 83 21.16 -7.49 16.56
C ALA A 83 21.79 -8.44 17.60
N LEU A 84 22.17 -9.65 17.18
CA LEU A 84 22.86 -10.64 18.00
C LEU A 84 24.38 -10.50 17.93
N GLU A 85 24.92 -10.34 16.72
CA GLU A 85 26.35 -10.42 16.41
C GLU A 85 27.03 -9.04 16.38
N ALA A 86 26.30 -7.96 16.07
CA ALA A 86 26.80 -6.57 16.00
C ALA A 86 25.81 -5.55 16.61
N PRO A 87 25.40 -5.71 17.88
CA PRO A 87 24.37 -4.88 18.50
C PRO A 87 24.69 -3.37 18.54
N GLU A 88 25.96 -2.99 18.40
CA GLU A 88 26.45 -1.62 18.39
C GLU A 88 26.00 -0.80 17.17
N ILE A 89 25.65 -1.44 16.05
CA ILE A 89 25.14 -0.72 14.87
C ILE A 89 23.74 -0.13 15.11
N PHE A 90 23.05 -0.58 16.16
CA PHE A 90 21.70 -0.14 16.49
C PHE A 90 21.72 1.10 17.39
N VAL A 91 21.40 2.25 16.79
CA VAL A 91 21.27 3.51 17.53
C VAL A 91 20.06 3.44 18.46
N ARG A 92 20.25 3.77 19.75
CA ARG A 92 19.14 3.83 20.71
C ARG A 92 18.20 4.98 20.36
N ARG A 93 16.93 4.68 20.10
CA ARG A 93 15.89 5.68 19.80
C ARG A 93 14.58 5.31 20.47
N ARG A 94 13.78 6.30 20.85
CA ARG A 94 12.39 6.07 21.26
C ARG A 94 11.59 5.68 20.02
N LEU A 95 11.50 4.38 19.75
CA LEU A 95 10.68 3.83 18.68
C LEU A 95 9.22 3.78 19.17
N GLY A 96 8.33 4.52 18.50
CA GLY A 96 6.90 4.49 18.76
C GLY A 96 6.27 3.14 18.39
N ARG A 97 5.02 2.91 18.83
CA ARG A 97 4.20 1.87 18.17
C ARG A 97 4.12 2.24 16.67
N ALA A 98 4.21 1.23 15.81
CA ALA A 98 3.83 1.35 14.42
C ALA A 98 2.35 1.66 14.49
N SER A 99 2.02 2.95 14.46
CA SER A 99 0.67 3.38 14.24
C SER A 99 0.28 2.70 12.94
N LEU A 100 -0.82 1.95 12.94
CA LEU A 100 -1.63 1.87 11.72
C LEU A 100 -1.64 3.29 11.17
N VAL A 101 -1.24 3.48 9.91
CA VAL A 101 -1.30 4.82 9.33
C VAL A 101 -2.75 5.23 9.53
N HIS A 102 -2.97 6.18 10.43
CA HIS A 102 -4.30 6.60 10.79
C HIS A 102 -4.67 7.52 9.62
N LEU A 103 -5.24 6.91 8.58
CA LEU A 103 -5.57 7.61 7.36
C LEU A 103 -6.78 8.53 7.59
N GLU A 104 -7.60 8.25 8.59
CA GLU A 104 -8.76 9.07 8.97
C GLU A 104 -8.42 10.57 9.12
N PRO A 105 -7.33 10.97 9.81
CA PRO A 105 -6.83 12.35 9.77
C PRO A 105 -6.59 12.89 8.37
N LEU A 106 -5.97 12.12 7.46
CA LEU A 106 -5.70 12.53 6.08
C LEU A 106 -6.99 12.62 5.25
N LEU A 107 -7.94 11.73 5.50
CA LEU A 107 -9.26 11.71 4.87
C LEU A 107 -10.14 12.87 5.36
N ALA A 108 -9.92 13.34 6.59
CA ALA A 108 -10.59 14.49 7.19
C ALA A 108 -9.95 15.83 6.82
N LEU A 109 -8.76 15.84 6.21
CA LEU A 109 -8.13 17.08 5.75
C LEU A 109 -8.99 17.74 4.68
N SER A 110 -9.15 19.06 4.81
CA SER A 110 -9.59 19.85 3.68
C SER A 110 -8.58 19.71 2.55
N GLU A 111 -9.06 19.90 1.34
CA GLU A 111 -8.28 19.71 0.13
C GLU A 111 -6.96 20.51 0.11
N GLY A 112 -7.00 21.77 0.55
CA GLY A 112 -5.81 22.62 0.65
C GLY A 112 -4.81 22.14 1.70
N GLU A 113 -5.28 21.50 2.78
CA GLU A 113 -4.42 20.93 3.82
C GLU A 113 -3.76 19.64 3.36
N LEU A 114 -4.50 18.78 2.66
CA LEU A 114 -3.96 17.56 2.09
C LEU A 114 -2.89 17.88 1.04
N MET A 115 -3.14 18.85 0.15
CA MET A 115 -2.16 19.25 -0.86
C MET A 115 -0.90 19.86 -0.25
N ARG A 116 -1.03 20.73 0.77
CA ARG A 116 0.12 21.24 1.52
C ARG A 116 0.89 20.14 2.22
N PHE A 117 0.20 19.15 2.77
CA PHE A 117 0.82 17.99 3.40
C PHE A 117 1.61 17.14 2.40
N LEU A 118 1.01 16.82 1.25
CA LEU A 118 1.65 16.03 0.19
C LEU A 118 2.83 16.77 -0.44
N TRP A 119 2.70 18.07 -0.68
CA TRP A 119 3.79 18.91 -1.18
C TRP A 119 4.94 19.01 -0.17
N GLY A 120 4.62 19.26 1.11
CA GLY A 120 5.60 19.25 2.18
C GLY A 120 6.29 17.89 2.33
N LEU A 121 5.58 16.78 2.11
CA LEU A 121 6.18 15.45 2.10
C LEU A 121 7.11 15.24 0.90
N ALA A 122 6.71 15.71 -0.28
CA ALA A 122 7.50 15.65 -1.51
C ALA A 122 8.79 16.48 -1.43
N GLU A 123 8.72 17.68 -0.84
CA GLU A 123 9.88 18.54 -0.64
C GLU A 123 10.80 18.01 0.47
N ALA A 124 10.22 17.61 1.61
CA ALA A 124 11.01 17.15 2.74
C ALA A 124 11.64 15.78 2.48
N ARG A 125 10.95 14.89 1.76
CA ARG A 125 11.40 13.52 1.49
C ARG A 125 10.96 13.05 0.08
N PRO A 126 11.56 13.59 -0.99
CA PRO A 126 11.19 13.23 -2.38
C PRO A 126 11.34 11.73 -2.65
N GLY A 127 12.35 11.09 -2.08
CA GLY A 127 12.56 9.64 -2.20
C GLY A 127 11.43 8.78 -1.62
N LEU A 128 10.58 9.32 -0.75
CA LEU A 128 9.47 8.58 -0.14
C LEU A 128 8.28 8.41 -1.07
N LEU A 129 8.04 9.38 -1.95
CA LEU A 129 7.03 9.28 -3.01
C LEU A 129 7.44 8.24 -4.05
N TYR A 130 8.72 8.22 -4.43
CA TYR A 130 9.25 7.19 -5.33
C TYR A 130 9.31 5.80 -4.66
N GLU A 131 9.74 5.71 -3.40
CA GLU A 131 9.72 4.47 -2.61
C GLU A 131 8.28 3.94 -2.47
N PHE A 132 7.31 4.82 -2.20
CA PHE A 132 5.88 4.49 -2.16
C PHE A 132 5.39 3.96 -3.51
N ALA A 133 5.58 4.71 -4.60
CA ALA A 133 5.14 4.31 -5.94
C ALA A 133 5.77 2.98 -6.37
N HIS A 134 7.06 2.79 -6.10
CA HIS A 134 7.77 1.55 -6.42
C HIS A 134 7.24 0.36 -5.60
N HIS A 135 7.11 0.50 -4.27
CA HIS A 135 6.58 -0.58 -3.44
C HIS A 135 5.10 -0.87 -3.71
N TRP A 136 4.33 0.15 -4.11
CA TRP A 136 2.96 -0.01 -4.57
C TRP A 136 2.93 -0.84 -5.87
N LEU A 137 3.72 -0.48 -6.89
CA LEU A 137 3.81 -1.24 -8.14
C LEU A 137 4.31 -2.69 -7.95
N GLU A 138 5.30 -2.91 -7.09
CA GLU A 138 5.88 -4.24 -6.84
C GLU A 138 4.94 -5.18 -6.09
N ARG A 139 4.18 -4.68 -5.11
CA ARG A 139 3.20 -5.51 -4.37
C ARG A 139 2.10 -6.01 -5.29
N HIS A 140 1.61 -5.12 -6.15
CA HIS A 140 0.49 -5.44 -7.00
C HIS A 140 0.90 -6.10 -8.32
N ARG A 141 2.20 -6.25 -8.64
CA ARG A 141 2.66 -6.89 -9.90
C ARG A 141 2.14 -8.33 -10.10
N GLY A 142 1.86 -9.05 -9.01
CA GLY A 142 1.30 -10.41 -9.04
C GLY A 142 -0.23 -10.49 -8.86
N GLU A 143 -0.88 -9.39 -8.51
CA GLU A 143 -2.30 -9.32 -8.13
C GLU A 143 -3.21 -8.81 -9.27
N TRP A 144 -2.65 -8.59 -10.48
CA TRP A 144 -3.40 -8.57 -11.74
C TRP A 144 -3.85 -10.00 -12.14
N GLY A 145 -4.26 -10.78 -11.14
CA GLY A 145 -4.52 -12.21 -11.18
C GLY A 145 -5.30 -12.66 -9.95
N ARG A 146 -6.63 -12.70 -10.10
CA ARG A 146 -7.63 -13.42 -9.27
C ARG A 146 -7.82 -12.95 -7.82
N GLY A 147 -8.35 -11.73 -7.67
CA GLY A 147 -9.07 -11.26 -6.47
C GLY A 147 -10.56 -11.06 -6.71
N GLY A 148 -11.20 -11.84 -7.58
CA GLY A 148 -12.64 -11.75 -7.82
C GLY A 148 -13.36 -12.82 -7.01
N GLY A 149 -13.98 -12.46 -5.89
CA GLY A 149 -15.17 -13.20 -5.47
C GLY A 149 -16.15 -13.19 -6.64
N MET A 150 -16.71 -14.35 -7.03
CA MET A 150 -17.67 -14.45 -8.13
C MET A 150 -18.90 -13.58 -7.80
N ALA A 151 -18.86 -12.32 -8.22
CA ALA A 151 -20.03 -11.49 -8.38
C ALA A 151 -20.51 -11.74 -9.80
N ASP A 152 -21.70 -12.29 -9.95
CA ASP A 152 -22.28 -12.51 -11.27
C ASP A 152 -22.55 -11.14 -11.94
N PRO A 153 -22.36 -11.05 -13.26
CA PRO A 153 -22.71 -9.84 -14.00
C PRO A 153 -24.19 -9.54 -13.85
N LEU A 154 -24.50 -8.27 -13.59
CA LEU A 154 -25.87 -7.80 -13.45
C LEU A 154 -26.58 -7.79 -14.80
N SER A 155 -27.88 -8.05 -14.77
CA SER A 155 -28.75 -7.81 -15.92
C SER A 155 -28.89 -6.32 -16.21
N GLU A 156 -29.25 -5.99 -17.46
CA GLU A 156 -29.52 -4.61 -17.86
C GLU A 156 -30.51 -3.92 -16.92
N THR A 157 -31.58 -4.62 -16.51
CA THR A 157 -32.59 -4.08 -15.59
C THR A 157 -31.99 -3.73 -14.22
N GLU A 158 -31.12 -4.57 -13.67
CA GLU A 158 -30.45 -4.32 -12.38
C GLU A 158 -29.47 -3.15 -12.48
N ILE A 159 -28.74 -3.06 -13.61
CA ILE A 159 -27.84 -1.93 -13.88
C ILE A 159 -28.65 -0.62 -13.93
N GLN A 160 -29.76 -0.60 -14.67
CA GLN A 160 -30.62 0.59 -14.76
C GLN A 160 -31.22 0.99 -13.41
N GLN A 161 -31.60 0.03 -12.57
CA GLN A 161 -32.07 0.31 -11.20
C GLN A 161 -30.96 0.89 -10.31
N GLY A 162 -29.73 0.41 -10.45
CA GLY A 162 -28.56 0.97 -9.77
C GLY A 162 -28.25 2.39 -10.22
N LEU A 163 -28.24 2.62 -11.54
CA LEU A 163 -27.99 3.92 -12.16
C LEU A 163 -29.03 4.99 -11.78
N ALA A 164 -30.28 4.59 -11.54
CA ALA A 164 -31.31 5.51 -11.05
C ALA A 164 -30.92 6.20 -9.72
N ARG A 165 -29.99 5.62 -8.95
CA ARG A 165 -29.46 6.19 -7.70
C ARG A 165 -28.11 6.89 -7.86
N LEU A 166 -27.55 6.90 -9.07
CA LEU A 166 -26.21 7.40 -9.38
C LEU A 166 -26.26 8.41 -10.53
N PRO A 167 -26.83 9.62 -10.30
CA PRO A 167 -27.00 10.61 -11.36
C PRO A 167 -25.66 10.98 -12.00
N GLY A 168 -25.63 10.97 -13.33
CA GLY A 168 -24.45 11.29 -14.14
C GLY A 168 -23.50 10.10 -14.38
N TRP A 169 -23.74 8.95 -13.75
CA TRP A 169 -23.12 7.69 -14.17
C TRP A 169 -23.91 7.09 -15.34
N ALA A 170 -23.20 6.47 -16.28
CA ALA A 170 -23.79 5.81 -17.44
C ALA A 170 -22.99 4.57 -17.82
N VAL A 171 -23.61 3.66 -18.57
CA VAL A 171 -22.88 2.57 -19.24
C VAL A 171 -22.26 3.13 -20.53
N VAL A 172 -20.94 3.11 -20.61
CA VAL A 172 -20.16 3.50 -21.80
C VAL A 172 -19.26 2.34 -22.16
N GLU A 173 -19.44 1.78 -23.36
CA GLU A 173 -18.64 0.63 -23.84
C GLU A 173 -18.59 -0.54 -22.86
N GLY A 174 -19.72 -0.84 -22.18
CA GLY A 174 -19.82 -1.93 -21.21
C GLY A 174 -19.25 -1.65 -19.83
N ARG A 175 -18.89 -0.40 -19.53
CA ARG A 175 -18.32 0.03 -18.24
C ARG A 175 -19.20 1.11 -17.61
N LEU A 176 -19.28 1.14 -16.28
CA LEU A 176 -19.89 2.28 -15.58
C LEU A 176 -18.92 3.44 -15.61
N GLU A 177 -19.32 4.57 -16.15
CA GLU A 177 -18.45 5.74 -16.31
C GLU A 177 -19.14 7.03 -15.82
N LYS A 178 -18.36 7.89 -15.16
CA LYS A 178 -18.72 9.29 -14.89
C LYS A 178 -17.50 10.19 -14.99
N THR A 179 -17.71 11.42 -15.49
CA THR A 179 -16.72 12.49 -15.46
C THR A 179 -17.10 13.55 -14.42
N PHE A 180 -16.28 13.70 -13.40
CA PHE A 180 -16.39 14.72 -12.35
C PHE A 180 -15.69 16.00 -12.81
N SER A 181 -16.24 17.17 -12.46
CA SER A 181 -15.66 18.48 -12.80
C SER A 181 -15.37 19.28 -11.54
N PHE A 182 -14.22 19.93 -11.52
CA PHE A 182 -13.69 20.66 -10.38
C PHE A 182 -13.36 22.12 -10.74
N ARG A 183 -13.11 22.97 -9.74
CA ARG A 183 -12.80 24.39 -9.95
C ARG A 183 -11.35 24.60 -10.36
N SER A 184 -10.46 23.69 -9.99
CA SER A 184 -9.02 23.72 -10.30
C SER A 184 -8.45 22.34 -10.65
N TYR A 185 -7.22 22.31 -11.20
CA TYR A 185 -6.51 21.05 -11.47
C TYR A 185 -6.12 20.29 -10.18
N PRO A 186 -5.59 20.95 -9.13
CA PRO A 186 -5.30 20.30 -7.85
C PRO A 186 -6.51 19.60 -7.21
N GLU A 187 -7.71 20.18 -7.33
CA GLU A 187 -8.96 19.56 -6.86
C GLU A 187 -9.20 18.19 -7.50
N GLY A 188 -9.04 18.11 -8.83
CA GLY A 188 -9.16 16.85 -9.56
C GLY A 188 -8.12 15.82 -9.12
N VAL A 189 -6.87 16.26 -8.91
CA VAL A 189 -5.80 15.37 -8.40
C VAL A 189 -6.14 14.85 -6.99
N ALA A 190 -6.58 15.72 -6.09
CA ALA A 190 -6.94 15.33 -4.72
C ALA A 190 -8.12 14.33 -4.70
N PHE A 191 -9.13 14.56 -5.55
CA PHE A 191 -10.22 13.62 -5.74
C PHE A 191 -9.72 12.26 -6.26
N ALA A 192 -8.87 12.23 -7.29
CA ALA A 192 -8.30 10.99 -7.82
C ALA A 192 -7.50 10.21 -6.76
N VAL A 193 -6.74 10.89 -5.90
CA VAL A 193 -6.06 10.26 -4.77
C VAL A 193 -7.05 9.62 -3.79
N ARG A 194 -8.15 10.29 -3.46
CA ARG A 194 -9.20 9.73 -2.59
C ARG A 194 -9.85 8.50 -3.21
N VAL A 195 -10.14 8.52 -4.51
CA VAL A 195 -10.65 7.34 -5.25
C VAL A 195 -9.66 6.19 -5.19
N ALA A 196 -8.36 6.44 -5.37
CA ALA A 196 -7.33 5.39 -5.27
C ALA A 196 -7.24 4.76 -3.87
N LEU A 197 -7.33 5.58 -2.81
CA LEU A 197 -7.35 5.08 -1.42
C LEU A 197 -8.62 4.27 -1.11
N LEU A 198 -9.76 4.70 -1.65
CA LEU A 198 -11.03 4.00 -1.51
C LEU A 198 -11.02 2.64 -2.21
N ALA A 199 -10.51 2.60 -3.44
CA ALA A 199 -10.36 1.38 -4.23
C ALA A 199 -9.55 0.31 -3.49
N GLU A 200 -8.40 0.70 -2.92
CA GLU A 200 -7.56 -0.19 -2.11
C GLU A 200 -8.28 -0.72 -0.88
N ARG A 201 -9.02 0.15 -0.17
CA ARG A 201 -9.78 -0.25 1.02
C ARG A 201 -10.86 -1.27 0.67
N SER A 202 -11.48 -1.13 -0.50
CA SER A 202 -12.59 -1.96 -0.95
C SER A 202 -12.16 -3.19 -1.73
N ASP A 203 -10.85 -3.37 -1.99
CA ASP A 203 -10.30 -4.40 -2.87
C ASP A 203 -11.01 -4.46 -4.25
N HIS A 204 -11.38 -3.28 -4.76
CA HIS A 204 -12.07 -3.11 -6.05
C HIS A 204 -11.61 -1.83 -6.73
N HIS A 205 -10.80 -1.99 -7.78
CA HIS A 205 -10.14 -0.87 -8.46
C HIS A 205 -10.92 -0.39 -9.68
N PRO A 206 -10.89 0.93 -9.98
CA PRO A 206 -11.46 1.44 -11.22
C PRO A 206 -10.72 0.87 -12.44
N ASP A 207 -11.47 0.59 -13.49
CA ASP A 207 -10.95 0.24 -14.82
C ASP A 207 -10.10 1.39 -15.38
N SER A 208 -10.57 2.62 -15.20
CA SER A 208 -9.79 3.81 -15.51
C SER A 208 -10.02 4.94 -14.49
N LEU A 209 -8.96 5.69 -14.22
CA LEU A 209 -8.98 6.89 -13.42
C LEU A 209 -8.12 7.96 -14.11
N GLU A 210 -8.78 8.85 -14.86
CA GLU A 210 -8.12 9.75 -15.80
C GLU A 210 -8.31 11.20 -15.40
N ILE A 211 -7.20 11.93 -15.21
CA ILE A 211 -7.22 13.36 -14.87
C ILE A 211 -7.05 14.19 -16.15
N MET A 212 -8.08 14.94 -16.52
CA MET A 212 -8.18 15.76 -17.73
C MET A 212 -8.34 17.24 -17.36
N TRP A 213 -7.25 17.89 -16.97
CA TRP A 213 -7.28 19.24 -16.38
C TRP A 213 -8.21 19.28 -15.15
N ARG A 214 -9.27 20.10 -15.16
CA ARG A 214 -10.24 20.19 -14.06
C ARG A 214 -11.31 19.09 -14.08
N LYS A 215 -11.08 18.00 -14.80
CA LYS A 215 -12.02 16.89 -14.91
C LYS A 215 -11.34 15.61 -14.49
N VAL A 216 -12.09 14.72 -13.85
CA VAL A 216 -11.63 13.36 -13.55
C VAL A 216 -12.67 12.39 -14.04
N ARG A 217 -12.29 11.54 -14.99
CA ARG A 217 -13.12 10.43 -15.45
C ARG A 217 -12.80 9.19 -14.63
N VAL A 218 -13.85 8.53 -14.14
CA VAL A 218 -13.77 7.29 -13.38
C VAL A 218 -14.62 6.25 -14.10
N ALA A 219 -14.04 5.09 -14.37
CA ALA A 219 -14.74 3.95 -14.97
C ALA A 219 -14.59 2.69 -14.11
N TYR A 220 -15.63 1.86 -14.03
CA TYR A 220 -15.65 0.59 -13.31
C TYR A 220 -16.23 -0.53 -14.19
N VAL A 221 -15.58 -1.69 -14.14
CA VAL A 221 -16.11 -2.97 -14.62
C VAL A 221 -15.40 -4.11 -13.90
N THR A 222 -16.15 -5.18 -13.61
CA THR A 222 -15.58 -6.38 -13.00
C THR A 222 -15.10 -7.34 -14.07
N HIS A 223 -13.83 -7.24 -14.47
CA HIS A 223 -13.22 -8.06 -15.54
C HIS A 223 -13.39 -9.56 -15.33
N SER A 224 -13.27 -10.05 -14.09
CA SER A 224 -13.43 -11.47 -13.77
C SER A 224 -14.85 -12.01 -13.99
N ALA A 225 -15.86 -11.14 -13.98
CA ALA A 225 -17.25 -11.47 -14.20
C ALA A 225 -17.68 -11.24 -15.67
N GLY A 226 -16.82 -10.64 -16.49
CA GLY A 226 -17.12 -10.30 -17.88
C GLY A 226 -18.17 -9.18 -18.04
N GLY A 227 -18.41 -8.37 -17.01
CA GLY A 227 -19.42 -7.32 -17.05
C GLY A 227 -19.51 -6.50 -15.77
N ILE A 228 -20.50 -5.61 -15.74
CA ILE A 228 -20.81 -4.77 -14.58
C ILE A 228 -21.45 -5.64 -13.49
N THR A 229 -20.93 -5.54 -12.27
CA THR A 229 -21.47 -6.24 -11.10
C THR A 229 -21.95 -5.26 -10.04
N ARG A 230 -22.50 -5.78 -8.94
CA ARG A 230 -22.84 -4.98 -7.77
C ARG A 230 -21.62 -4.24 -7.18
N LEU A 231 -20.41 -4.80 -7.29
CA LEU A 231 -19.18 -4.17 -6.81
C LEU A 231 -18.92 -2.84 -7.53
N ASP A 232 -19.18 -2.81 -8.83
CA ASP A 232 -19.00 -1.60 -9.65
C ASP A 232 -19.99 -0.50 -9.25
N LEU A 233 -21.26 -0.86 -9.01
CA LEU A 233 -22.28 0.08 -8.52
C LEU A 233 -21.96 0.60 -7.11
N GLU A 234 -21.45 -0.26 -6.23
CA GLU A 234 -21.06 0.13 -4.87
C GLU A 234 -19.84 1.04 -4.86
N ALA A 235 -18.83 0.75 -5.68
CA ALA A 235 -17.67 1.61 -5.84
C ALA A 235 -18.07 2.98 -6.42
N ALA A 236 -18.92 3.01 -7.44
CA ALA A 236 -19.47 4.24 -7.99
C ALA A 236 -20.21 5.07 -6.92
N ALA A 237 -21.03 4.45 -6.08
CA ALA A 237 -21.72 5.11 -4.97
C ALA A 237 -20.75 5.66 -3.91
N GLN A 238 -19.70 4.92 -3.58
CA GLN A 238 -18.68 5.38 -2.64
C GLN A 238 -17.87 6.55 -3.20
N VAL A 239 -17.57 6.54 -4.50
CA VAL A 239 -16.92 7.66 -5.20
C VAL A 239 -17.82 8.89 -5.23
N GLU A 240 -19.13 8.72 -5.44
CA GLU A 240 -20.09 9.82 -5.39
C GLU A 240 -20.11 10.53 -4.02
N ALA A 241 -19.86 9.81 -2.93
CA ALA A 241 -19.80 10.38 -1.58
C ALA A 241 -18.53 11.21 -1.30
N LEU A 242 -17.59 11.28 -2.25
CA LEU A 242 -16.36 12.08 -2.12
C LEU A 242 -16.51 13.51 -2.63
N VAL A 243 -17.64 13.85 -3.27
CA VAL A 243 -17.92 15.15 -3.91
C VAL A 243 -19.09 15.89 -3.27
#